data_AF-A0A853ILJ9-F1
#
_entry.id   AF-A0A853ILJ9-F1
#
_cell.length_a   1.000
_cell.length_b   1.000
_cell.length_c   1.000
_cell.angle_alpha   90.00
_cell.angle_beta   90.00
_cell.angle_gamma   90.00
#
_symmetry.space_group_name_H-M   'P 1'
#
loop_
_entity.id
_entity.type
_entity.pdbx_description
1 polymer ?
#
loop_
_entity_poly.entity_id
_entity_poly.type
_entity_poly.pdbx_seq_one_letter_code
_entity_poly.pdbx_strand_id
1 'polypeptide(L)'
;KTWAYRELVKENAIRYDKEGNPVGKVEKDQSYPDVKKQKALAFGNECLAQAREHWPHLFDKKNMKPLKVGINNDLIAENKLPENTINFALWRFCKTWAYRELVKENAIRYDKEGNPVGKVEKDQSYPDVKKQTPKAE
;
A
#
# COMPACT_ATOMS: atom_id res chain seq x y z
N LYS A 1 -22.27 -24.07 -4.84
CA LYS A 1 -21.74 -24.44 -3.50
C LYS A 1 -20.69 -23.41 -3.09
N THR A 2 -21.10 -22.15 -3.00
CA THR A 2 -20.25 -21.01 -3.35
C THR A 2 -20.56 -19.89 -2.38
N TRP A 3 -19.51 -19.27 -1.82
CA TRP A 3 -19.51 -18.28 -0.74
C TRP A 3 -19.80 -18.79 0.68
N ALA A 4 -20.98 -19.32 0.99
CA ALA A 4 -21.33 -19.70 2.37
C ALA A 4 -20.35 -20.71 3.00
N TYR A 5 -19.83 -21.67 2.22
CA TYR A 5 -18.83 -22.64 2.68
C TYR A 5 -17.45 -22.02 2.98
N ARG A 6 -17.07 -20.96 2.26
CA ARG A 6 -15.77 -20.26 2.49
C ARG A 6 -15.79 -19.37 3.72
N GLU A 7 -16.96 -18.83 4.09
CA GLU A 7 -17.15 -18.10 5.35
C GLU A 7 -17.23 -19.06 6.53
N LEU A 8 -18.02 -20.13 6.44
CA LEU A 8 -18.12 -21.16 7.49
C LEU A 8 -16.76 -21.80 7.82
N VAL A 9 -15.93 -22.06 6.80
CA VAL A 9 -14.57 -22.60 6.96
C VAL A 9 -13.59 -21.59 7.55
N LYS A 10 -13.81 -20.28 7.36
CA LYS A 10 -12.98 -19.24 8.00
C LYS A 10 -13.35 -19.04 9.46
N GLU A 11 -14.63 -19.12 9.81
CA GLU A 11 -15.11 -18.91 11.18
C GLU A 11 -14.88 -20.14 12.09
N ASN A 12 -14.92 -21.34 11.51
CA ASN A 12 -14.80 -22.63 12.23
C ASN A 12 -13.65 -23.50 11.73
N ALA A 13 -12.49 -22.93 11.38
CA ALA A 13 -11.29 -23.68 10.97
C ALA A 13 -10.70 -24.52 12.13
N ILE A 14 -11.41 -25.55 12.55
CA ILE A 14 -10.95 -26.63 13.43
C ILE A 14 -10.15 -27.58 12.53
N ARG A 15 -8.90 -27.86 12.90
CA ARG A 15 -8.11 -28.86 12.18
C ARG A 15 -8.39 -30.22 12.80
N TYR A 16 -8.45 -31.27 12.00
CA TYR A 16 -8.58 -32.62 12.51
C TYR A 16 -7.22 -33.31 12.36
N ASP A 17 -6.81 -34.09 13.37
CA ASP A 17 -5.60 -34.90 13.25
C ASP A 17 -5.81 -36.09 12.29
N LYS A 18 -4.76 -36.88 12.07
CA LYS A 18 -4.77 -38.09 11.24
C LYS A 18 -5.71 -39.19 11.77
N GLU A 19 -6.18 -39.07 13.01
CA GLU A 19 -7.10 -39.98 13.70
C GLU A 19 -8.54 -39.42 13.71
N GLY A 20 -8.76 -38.23 13.14
CA GLY A 20 -10.07 -37.60 13.02
C GLY A 20 -10.53 -36.80 14.24
N ASN A 21 -9.66 -36.52 15.21
CA ASN A 21 -10.02 -35.72 16.40
C ASN A 21 -9.85 -34.22 16.14
N PRO A 22 -10.76 -33.36 16.65
CA PRO A 22 -10.66 -31.92 16.48
C PRO A 22 -9.50 -31.35 17.32
N VAL A 23 -8.42 -30.97 16.65
CA VAL A 23 -7.34 -30.15 17.18
C VAL A 23 -7.78 -28.69 17.02
N GLY A 24 -7.88 -27.97 18.14
CA GLY A 24 -8.51 -26.63 18.22
C GLY A 24 -8.03 -25.59 17.19
N LYS A 25 -8.69 -24.44 17.18
CA LYS A 25 -8.35 -23.32 16.28
C LYS A 25 -6.84 -23.00 16.41
N VAL A 26 -6.16 -22.85 15.28
CA VAL A 26 -4.79 -22.32 15.28
C VAL A 26 -4.89 -20.87 15.75
N GLU A 27 -4.61 -20.62 17.02
CA GLU A 27 -4.27 -19.27 17.47
C GLU A 27 -3.07 -18.83 16.62
N LYS A 28 -3.24 -17.75 15.86
CA LYS A 28 -2.11 -17.17 15.14
C LYS A 28 -1.13 -16.71 16.20
N ASP A 29 -0.10 -17.51 16.43
CA ASP A 29 0.97 -17.20 17.34
C ASP A 29 1.59 -15.86 16.89
N GLN A 30 1.26 -14.79 17.63
CA GLN A 30 1.58 -13.40 17.26
C GLN A 30 3.09 -13.13 17.36
N SER A 31 3.83 -14.10 17.91
CA SER A 31 5.28 -14.14 18.10
C SER A 31 6.07 -14.22 16.78
N TYR A 32 5.54 -14.92 15.75
CA TYR A 32 6.25 -15.07 14.47
C TYR A 32 5.82 -14.04 13.44
N PRO A 33 6.76 -13.30 12.82
CA PRO A 33 6.41 -12.38 11.77
C PRO A 33 5.85 -13.12 10.56
N ASP A 34 4.77 -12.58 10.00
CA ASP A 34 4.21 -13.06 8.73
C ASP A 34 5.25 -12.84 7.62
N VAL A 35 6.02 -13.89 7.31
CA VAL A 35 7.10 -13.89 6.31
C VAL A 35 6.59 -13.43 4.94
N LYS A 36 5.33 -13.75 4.61
CA LYS A 36 4.71 -13.30 3.35
C LYS A 36 4.50 -11.79 3.35
N LYS A 37 4.03 -11.23 4.47
CA LYS A 37 3.89 -9.77 4.64
C LYS A 37 5.24 -9.07 4.59
N GLN A 38 6.27 -9.62 5.22
CA GLN A 38 7.63 -9.05 5.18
C GLN A 38 8.20 -9.02 3.76
N LYS A 39 8.08 -10.14 3.02
CA LYS A 39 8.51 -10.22 1.62
C LYS A 39 7.77 -9.20 0.74
N ALA A 40 6.46 -9.05 0.91
CA ALA A 40 5.68 -8.05 0.18
C ALA A 40 6.10 -6.60 0.51
N LEU A 41 6.44 -6.32 1.78
CA LEU A 41 6.95 -5.02 2.19
C LEU A 41 8.33 -4.74 1.58
N ALA A 42 9.23 -5.71 1.62
CA ALA A 42 10.56 -5.60 1.03
C ALA A 42 10.47 -5.35 -0.48
N PHE A 43 9.66 -6.13 -1.19
CA PHE A 43 9.41 -5.95 -2.61
C PHE A 43 8.83 -4.57 -2.94
N GLY A 44 7.85 -4.09 -2.17
CA GLY A 44 7.30 -2.75 -2.37
C GLY A 44 8.33 -1.62 -2.12
N ASN A 45 9.25 -1.80 -1.17
CA ASN A 45 10.33 -0.86 -0.93
C ASN A 45 11.37 -0.88 -2.08
N GLU A 46 11.67 -2.05 -2.62
CA GLU A 46 12.55 -2.22 -3.78
C GLU A 46 11.96 -1.55 -5.03
N CYS A 47 10.69 -1.81 -5.33
CA CYS A 47 9.98 -1.16 -6.45
C CYS A 47 10.00 0.36 -6.31
N LEU A 48 9.81 0.88 -5.09
CA LEU A 48 9.87 2.31 -4.81
C LEU A 48 11.30 2.87 -4.97
N ALA A 49 12.34 2.10 -4.70
CA ALA A 49 13.72 2.50 -4.94
C ALA A 49 13.98 2.64 -6.45
N GLN A 50 13.60 1.63 -7.24
CA GLN A 50 13.72 1.68 -8.70
C GLN A 50 12.95 2.86 -9.29
N ALA A 51 11.71 3.10 -8.84
CA ALA A 51 10.91 4.23 -9.31
C ALA A 51 11.57 5.59 -9.02
N ARG A 52 12.33 5.73 -7.93
CA ARG A 52 13.08 6.96 -7.60
C ARG A 52 14.27 7.20 -8.52
N GLU A 53 14.90 6.15 -9.00
CA GLU A 53 16.02 6.26 -9.93
C GLU A 53 15.56 6.79 -11.29
N HIS A 54 14.39 6.33 -11.77
CA HIS A 54 13.84 6.78 -13.05
C HIS A 54 13.05 8.10 -12.96
N TRP A 55 12.38 8.36 -11.84
CA TRP A 55 11.57 9.58 -11.63
C TRP A 55 11.86 10.23 -10.26
N PRO A 56 13.05 10.81 -10.07
CA PRO A 56 13.43 11.41 -8.80
C PRO A 56 12.53 12.59 -8.41
N HIS A 57 12.04 13.34 -9.39
CA HIS A 57 11.14 14.48 -9.17
C HIS A 57 9.77 14.08 -8.62
N LEU A 58 9.28 12.88 -8.96
CA LEU A 58 7.96 12.40 -8.57
C LEU A 58 7.98 11.69 -7.21
N PHE A 59 9.04 10.92 -6.94
CA PHE A 59 9.16 10.08 -5.74
C PHE A 59 10.13 10.62 -4.68
N ASP A 60 10.37 11.93 -4.66
CA ASP A 60 11.23 12.58 -3.66
C ASP A 60 10.71 12.32 -2.23
N LYS A 61 11.64 12.00 -1.33
CA LYS A 61 11.36 11.86 0.11
C LYS A 61 11.19 13.22 0.79
N LYS A 62 11.88 14.25 0.32
CA LYS A 62 11.90 15.58 0.95
C LYS A 62 10.75 16.44 0.45
N ASN A 63 10.57 16.55 -0.86
CA ASN A 63 9.56 17.38 -1.49
C ASN A 63 8.42 16.54 -2.07
N MET A 64 7.79 15.75 -1.20
CA MET A 64 6.66 14.90 -1.60
C MET A 64 5.46 15.79 -2.01
N LYS A 65 4.75 15.41 -3.06
CA LYS A 65 3.60 16.18 -3.60
C LYS A 65 2.40 15.26 -3.85
N PRO A 66 1.16 15.74 -3.71
CA PRO A 66 -0.03 15.01 -4.12
C PRO A 66 0.01 14.68 -5.62
N LEU A 67 -0.15 13.41 -5.97
CA LEU A 67 -0.06 12.96 -7.36
C LEU A 67 -1.40 13.12 -8.10
N LYS A 68 -1.33 13.32 -9.41
CA LYS A 68 -2.46 13.24 -10.35
C LYS A 68 -3.14 11.88 -10.25
N VAL A 69 -4.48 11.87 -10.29
CA VAL A 69 -5.25 10.63 -10.36
C VAL A 69 -5.01 9.97 -11.72
N GLY A 70 -4.70 8.67 -11.73
CA GLY A 70 -4.39 7.94 -12.97
C GLY A 70 -2.96 8.10 -13.49
N ILE A 71 -2.04 8.66 -12.68
CA ILE A 71 -0.62 8.81 -13.07
C ILE A 71 0.06 7.49 -13.40
N ASN A 72 -0.48 6.36 -12.93
CA ASN A 72 0.01 5.03 -13.29
C ASN A 72 -0.01 4.81 -14.81
N ASN A 73 -1.07 5.23 -15.50
CA ASN A 73 -1.17 5.07 -16.95
C ASN A 73 -0.13 5.92 -17.67
N ASP A 74 0.09 7.15 -17.19
CA ASP A 74 1.09 8.07 -17.75
C ASP A 74 2.51 7.50 -17.58
N LEU A 75 2.79 6.81 -16.47
CA LEU A 75 4.08 6.16 -16.20
C LEU A 75 4.26 4.85 -16.98
N ILE A 76 3.20 4.06 -17.15
CA ILE A 76 3.21 2.83 -17.95
C ILE A 76 3.47 3.16 -19.42
N ALA A 77 2.90 4.27 -19.93
CA ALA A 77 3.12 4.74 -21.29
C ALA A 77 4.60 5.10 -21.58
N GLU A 78 5.38 5.50 -20.57
CA GLU A 78 6.82 5.75 -20.73
C GLU A 78 7.65 4.47 -20.83
N ASN A 79 7.08 3.31 -20.44
CA ASN A 79 7.67 1.98 -20.55
C ASN A 79 9.11 1.86 -19.98
N LYS A 80 9.45 2.67 -18.96
CA LYS A 80 10.76 2.64 -18.27
C LYS A 80 10.88 1.50 -17.28
N LEU A 81 9.77 1.12 -16.66
CA LEU A 81 9.69 0.04 -15.68
C LEU A 81 8.47 -0.85 -15.98
N PRO A 82 8.47 -2.12 -15.52
CA PRO A 82 7.31 -2.99 -15.61
C PRO A 82 6.10 -2.40 -14.88
N GLU A 83 4.90 -2.63 -15.41
CA GLU A 83 3.64 -2.17 -14.83
C GLU A 83 3.48 -2.58 -13.35
N ASN A 84 3.83 -3.82 -13.02
CA ASN A 84 3.76 -4.31 -11.65
C ASN A 84 4.64 -3.49 -10.70
N THR A 85 5.88 -3.20 -11.11
CA THR A 85 6.82 -2.39 -10.33
C THR A 85 6.25 -0.99 -10.07
N ILE A 86 5.68 -0.35 -11.10
CA ILE A 86 5.05 0.97 -10.99
C ILE A 86 3.87 0.93 -10.02
N ASN A 87 2.98 -0.05 -10.17
CA ASN A 87 1.80 -0.21 -9.31
C ASN A 87 2.18 -0.43 -7.84
N PHE A 88 3.17 -1.28 -7.57
CA PHE A 88 3.65 -1.53 -6.20
C PHE A 88 4.38 -0.31 -5.61
N ALA A 89 5.19 0.38 -6.40
CA ALA A 89 5.87 1.61 -5.99
C ALA A 89 4.86 2.69 -5.58
N LEU A 90 3.86 2.95 -6.43
CA LEU A 90 2.79 3.93 -6.16
C LEU A 90 1.97 3.52 -4.93
N TRP A 91 1.55 2.27 -4.83
CA TRP A 91 0.82 1.76 -3.67
C TRP A 91 1.61 1.95 -2.37
N ARG A 92 2.92 1.68 -2.40
CA ARG A 92 3.80 1.83 -1.24
C ARG A 92 3.97 3.30 -0.86
N PHE A 93 4.17 4.18 -1.85
CA PHE A 93 4.35 5.62 -1.69
C PHE A 93 3.10 6.28 -1.10
N CYS A 94 1.93 6.01 -1.69
CA CYS A 94 0.64 6.60 -1.26
C CYS A 94 0.20 6.14 0.13
N LYS A 95 0.71 5.00 0.62
CA LYS A 95 0.46 4.50 1.97
C LYS A 95 1.34 5.12 3.05
N THR A 96 2.37 5.86 2.67
CA THR A 96 3.20 6.55 3.66
C THR A 96 2.39 7.63 4.36
N TRP A 97 2.68 7.82 5.64
CA TRP A 97 2.00 8.83 6.43
C TRP A 97 2.30 10.25 5.91
N ALA A 98 3.55 10.52 5.50
CA ALA A 98 3.95 11.80 4.92
C ALA A 98 3.14 12.16 3.66
N TYR A 99 2.83 11.18 2.80
CA TYR A 99 1.99 11.42 1.63
C TYR A 99 0.55 11.76 2.03
N ARG A 100 -0.01 11.01 2.99
CA ARG A 100 -1.39 11.21 3.46
C ARG A 100 -1.61 12.60 4.07
N GLU A 101 -0.60 13.16 4.73
CA GLU A 101 -0.67 14.52 5.26
C GLU A 101 -0.77 15.59 4.17
N LEU A 102 -0.22 15.33 2.98
CA LEU A 102 -0.23 16.28 1.87
C LEU A 102 -1.54 16.26 1.08
N VAL A 103 -2.20 15.10 1.03
CA VAL A 103 -3.47 14.92 0.33
C VAL A 103 -4.63 15.38 1.22
N LYS A 104 -4.75 16.70 1.36
CA LYS A 104 -5.85 17.40 2.06
C LYS A 104 -6.82 18.03 1.08
N GLU A 105 -8.02 18.34 1.54
CA GLU A 105 -9.01 19.08 0.77
C GLU A 105 -8.39 20.37 0.18
N ASN A 106 -8.66 20.63 -1.10
CA ASN A 106 -8.13 21.74 -1.89
C ASN A 106 -6.62 21.70 -2.20
N ALA A 107 -5.89 20.65 -1.82
CA ALA A 107 -4.50 20.50 -2.24
C ALA A 107 -4.39 20.31 -3.76
N ILE A 108 -3.37 20.91 -4.37
CA ILE A 108 -3.15 20.78 -5.82
C ILE A 108 -2.45 19.46 -6.10
N ARG A 109 -2.94 18.72 -7.09
CA ARG A 109 -2.29 17.51 -7.58
C ARG A 109 -1.30 17.87 -8.68
N TYR A 110 -0.23 17.10 -8.79
CA TYR A 110 0.83 17.32 -9.78
C TYR A 110 0.97 16.11 -10.69
N ASP A 111 1.19 16.37 -11.98
CA ASP A 111 1.55 15.33 -12.94
C ASP A 111 3.03 14.94 -12.84
N LYS A 112 3.49 14.10 -13.77
CA LYS A 112 4.87 13.63 -13.87
C LYS A 112 5.89 14.73 -14.19
N GLU A 113 5.45 15.83 -14.83
CA GLU A 113 6.28 16.98 -15.20
C GLU A 113 6.27 18.06 -14.11
N GLY A 114 5.38 17.93 -13.12
CA GLY A 114 5.20 18.90 -12.05
C GLY A 114 4.21 20.01 -12.40
N ASN A 115 3.39 19.83 -13.44
CA ASN A 115 2.29 20.73 -13.73
C ASN A 115 1.12 20.47 -12.78
N PRO A 116 0.41 21.53 -12.34
CA PRO A 116 -0.77 21.39 -11.49
C PRO A 116 -1.95 20.80 -12.28
N VAL A 117 -2.42 19.63 -11.89
CA VAL A 117 -3.54 18.91 -12.53
C VAL A 117 -4.66 18.69 -11.51
N GLY A 118 -5.49 19.72 -11.35
CA GLY A 118 -6.68 19.66 -10.52
C GLY A 118 -6.42 19.78 -9.02
N LYS A 119 -7.50 19.67 -8.25
CA LYS A 119 -7.52 19.79 -6.79
C LYS A 119 -8.02 18.49 -6.16
N VAL A 120 -7.57 18.23 -4.94
CA VAL A 120 -8.08 17.13 -4.11
C VAL A 120 -9.46 17.53 -3.58
N GLU A 121 -10.47 16.77 -3.98
CA GLU A 121 -11.82 16.87 -3.44
C GLU A 121 -11.88 16.32 -2.01
N LYS A 122 -12.86 16.78 -1.23
CA LYS A 122 -13.04 16.37 0.17
C LYS A 122 -13.15 14.86 0.33
N ASP A 123 -13.90 14.19 -0.55
CA ASP A 123 -14.10 12.73 -0.51
C ASP A 123 -12.83 11.92 -0.87
N GLN A 124 -11.87 12.58 -1.53
CA GLN A 124 -10.60 11.98 -1.92
C GLN A 124 -9.47 12.33 -0.93
N SER A 125 -9.74 13.20 0.04
CA SER A 125 -8.77 13.60 1.06
C SER A 125 -8.65 12.52 2.14
N TYR A 126 -7.46 12.40 2.74
CA TYR A 126 -7.33 11.56 3.93
C TYR A 126 -7.84 12.33 5.15
N PRO A 127 -8.59 11.68 6.05
CA PRO A 127 -8.91 12.29 7.34
C PRO A 127 -7.61 12.59 8.09
N ASP A 128 -7.59 13.66 8.89
CA ASP A 128 -6.41 14.03 9.67
C ASP A 128 -6.02 12.87 10.62
N VAL A 129 -5.01 12.08 10.22
CA VAL A 129 -4.53 10.94 11.00
C VAL A 129 -3.47 11.46 11.98
N LYS A 130 -3.77 11.39 13.28
CA LYS A 130 -2.80 11.70 14.35
C LYS A 130 -1.53 10.85 14.16
N LYS A 131 -0.36 11.48 14.25
CA LYS A 131 0.94 10.80 14.18
C LYS A 131 0.95 9.62 15.15
N GLN A 132 1.20 8.41 14.66
CA GLN A 132 1.72 7.36 15.54
C GLN A 132 3.15 7.77 15.86
N THR A 133 3.34 8.43 17.00
CA THR A 133 4.67 8.60 17.55
C THR A 133 5.23 7.20 17.80
N PRO A 134 6.47 6.88 17.37
CA PRO A 134 7.11 5.68 17.83
C PRO A 134 7.13 5.75 19.36
N LYS A 135 6.63 4.70 20.01
CA LYS A 135 6.73 4.56 21.47
C LYS A 135 8.24 4.61 21.77
N ALA A 136 8.70 5.66 22.43
CA ALA A 136 10.07 5.73 22.91
C ALA A 136 10.24 4.55 23.88
N GLU A 137 11.15 3.63 23.54
CA GLU A 137 11.63 2.58 24.45
C GLU A 137 12.52 3.19 25.53
#